data_AF-A0A1G6SL75-F1
#
_entry.id   AF-A0A1G6SL75-F1
#
_cell.length_a   1.000
_cell.length_b   1.000
_cell.length_c   1.000
_cell.angle_alpha   90.00
_cell.angle_beta   90.00
_cell.angle_gamma   90.00
#
_symmetry.space_group_name_H-M   'P 1'
#
loop_
_entity.id
_entity.type
_entity.pdbx_description
1 polymer ?
#
loop_
_entity_poly.entity_id
_entity_poly.type
_entity_poly.pdbx_seq_one_letter_code
_entity_poly.pdbx_strand_id
1 'polypeptide(L)'
;MFSSSLPRYTVPAASAAAIAGLFLGVSPASAAVSQTDFKNSCAAHAFGFAVPKTVQGGVVVDAPDLVEAGETFTYRIQPTPASYPDVDTGATTVNLSRLKIDYEIPANTTFVKAEVVANTATNLAGVAPDVQRVNVTGAPDAAGGILRLSGNNEVSVNGPGAAADVEGGIVAPKTKTNLDGSPNAAGDTFFQLPAVDVTVTAGAVGTDITPKLRVSGDAGAYDNPANYYSFLANAALGTTPVLAATNCVPRDSATADLNAGGGALATIVVGEPGPGGGDGDGGSGSAGSLTDLFGSLS
;
A
#
# COMPACT_ATOMS: atom_id res chain seq x y z
N MET A 1 10.74 29.42 39.82
CA MET A 1 11.18 28.77 41.08
C MET A 1 10.30 27.55 41.29
N PHE A 2 10.90 26.35 41.26
CA PHE A 2 10.59 25.07 41.92
C PHE A 2 9.14 24.77 42.36
N SER A 3 8.57 23.56 42.24
CA SER A 3 9.18 22.23 42.24
C SER A 3 8.19 21.17 41.72
N SER A 4 8.73 20.20 40.98
CA SER A 4 8.17 18.86 40.79
C SER A 4 8.11 18.11 42.13
N SER A 5 7.09 17.26 42.30
CA SER A 5 6.95 16.32 43.43
C SER A 5 6.60 14.94 42.89
N LEU A 6 7.61 14.06 42.80
CA LEU A 6 7.47 12.61 42.57
C LEU A 6 6.92 11.93 43.83
N PRO A 7 6.15 10.83 43.70
CA PRO A 7 6.13 9.77 44.70
C PRO A 7 7.17 8.70 44.35
N ARG A 8 8.11 8.48 45.27
CA ARG A 8 8.95 7.27 45.39
C ARG A 8 8.13 6.20 46.08
N TYR A 9 8.18 4.93 45.66
CA TYR A 9 8.16 3.80 46.62
C TYR A 9 8.80 2.53 46.03
N THR A 10 9.92 2.18 46.66
CA THR A 10 10.52 0.86 46.97
C THR A 10 10.63 -0.23 45.91
N VAL A 11 11.89 -0.54 45.61
CA VAL A 11 12.38 -1.83 45.10
C VAL A 11 12.62 -2.78 46.29
N PRO A 12 12.14 -4.03 46.27
CA PRO A 12 12.76 -5.10 47.01
C PRO A 12 13.86 -5.76 46.16
N ALA A 13 15.09 -5.69 46.66
CA ALA A 13 16.20 -6.50 46.18
C ALA A 13 16.03 -7.93 46.74
N ALA A 14 15.77 -8.89 45.86
CA ALA A 14 15.92 -10.31 46.12
C ALA A 14 16.95 -10.87 45.14
N SER A 15 18.16 -11.11 45.63
CA SER A 15 19.23 -11.78 44.90
C SER A 15 18.89 -13.27 44.79
N ALA A 16 18.61 -13.73 43.58
CA ALA A 16 18.63 -15.15 43.23
C ALA A 16 19.56 -15.32 42.03
N ALA A 17 20.66 -16.05 42.23
CA ALA A 17 21.55 -16.47 41.16
C ALA A 17 20.85 -17.55 40.33
N ALA A 18 20.71 -17.35 39.02
CA ALA A 18 20.36 -18.42 38.09
C ALA A 18 20.75 -18.04 36.65
N ILE A 19 21.72 -18.81 36.12
CA ILE A 19 21.93 -19.20 34.71
C ILE A 19 21.96 -18.05 33.69
N ALA A 20 23.16 -17.80 33.15
CA ALA A 20 23.34 -17.16 31.85
C ALA A 20 22.75 -18.07 30.75
N GLY A 21 21.43 -18.03 30.61
CA GLY A 21 20.72 -18.55 29.46
C GLY A 21 20.85 -17.53 28.34
N LEU A 22 21.50 -17.94 27.25
CA LEU A 22 21.58 -17.19 26.01
C LEU A 22 20.14 -17.06 25.46
N PHE A 23 19.42 -16.00 25.84
CA PHE A 23 18.18 -15.64 25.18
C PHE A 23 18.54 -15.10 23.80
N LEU A 24 18.53 -15.99 22.79
CA LEU A 24 18.31 -15.58 21.41
C LEU A 24 16.86 -15.10 21.32
N GLY A 25 16.64 -13.85 21.72
CA GLY A 25 15.41 -13.16 21.42
C GLY A 25 15.29 -13.09 19.91
N VAL A 26 14.32 -13.81 19.34
CA VAL A 26 13.73 -13.40 18.07
C VAL A 26 13.12 -12.03 18.35
N SER A 27 13.90 -10.99 18.06
CA SER A 27 13.35 -9.65 17.92
C SER A 27 12.28 -9.78 16.83
N PRO A 28 11.01 -9.46 17.09
CA PRO A 28 10.06 -9.33 16.00
C PRO A 28 10.69 -8.35 15.00
N ALA A 29 10.71 -8.72 13.71
CA ALA A 29 11.13 -7.81 12.66
C ALA A 29 10.37 -6.50 12.88
N SER A 30 11.11 -5.43 13.20
CA SER A 30 10.51 -4.12 13.43
C SER A 30 9.81 -3.72 12.13
N ALA A 31 8.51 -3.49 12.19
CA ALA A 31 7.78 -2.98 11.04
C ALA A 31 8.26 -1.55 10.76
N ALA A 32 8.69 -1.30 9.53
CA ALA A 32 9.09 0.01 9.05
C ALA A 32 7.97 0.61 8.21
N VAL A 33 7.65 1.87 8.54
CA VAL A 33 6.69 2.66 7.77
C VAL A 33 7.45 3.48 6.74
N SER A 34 7.19 3.21 5.46
CA SER A 34 7.66 4.00 4.32
C SER A 34 6.53 4.88 3.80
N GLN A 35 6.81 6.16 3.56
CA GLN A 35 5.90 7.06 2.84
C GLN A 35 6.58 7.52 1.56
N THR A 36 5.90 7.27 0.43
CA THR A 36 6.33 7.76 -0.88
C THR A 36 5.32 8.78 -1.38
N ASP A 37 5.69 10.06 -1.34
CA ASP A 37 4.90 11.14 -1.93
C ASP A 37 5.29 11.34 -3.40
N PHE A 38 4.29 11.57 -4.26
CA PHE A 38 4.51 11.76 -5.68
C PHE A 38 3.40 12.60 -6.33
N LYS A 39 3.55 12.88 -7.62
CA LYS A 39 2.52 13.50 -8.44
C LYS A 39 1.87 12.47 -9.35
N ASN A 40 0.58 12.66 -9.60
CA ASN A 40 -0.15 11.97 -10.64
C ASN A 40 -0.42 12.93 -11.78
N SER A 41 -0.08 12.52 -13.00
CA SER A 41 -0.60 13.15 -14.20
C SER A 41 -1.86 12.41 -14.63
N CYS A 42 -2.94 13.16 -14.77
CA CYS A 42 -4.28 12.66 -15.01
C CYS A 42 -4.87 13.26 -16.29
N ALA A 43 -5.64 12.46 -17.01
CA ALA A 43 -6.47 12.89 -18.12
C ALA A 43 -7.94 12.69 -17.77
N ALA A 44 -8.69 13.80 -17.63
CA ALA A 44 -10.13 13.76 -17.40
C ALA A 44 -10.87 13.91 -18.74
N HIS A 45 -11.65 12.90 -19.12
CA HIS A 45 -12.35 12.85 -20.40
C HIS A 45 -13.78 13.36 -20.27
N ALA A 46 -14.04 14.57 -20.77
CA ALA A 46 -15.37 15.16 -20.82
C ALA A 46 -15.64 15.70 -22.22
N PHE A 47 -16.89 15.61 -22.69
CA PHE A 47 -17.32 16.14 -23.99
C PHE A 47 -16.45 15.71 -25.19
N GLY A 48 -15.84 14.51 -25.12
CA GLY A 48 -15.02 13.95 -26.19
C GLY A 48 -13.58 14.46 -26.26
N PHE A 49 -13.09 15.19 -25.24
CA PHE A 49 -11.67 15.59 -25.15
C PHE A 49 -11.09 15.31 -23.75
N ALA A 50 -9.77 15.14 -23.70
CA ALA A 50 -9.02 14.94 -22.48
C ALA A 50 -8.51 16.28 -21.92
N VAL A 51 -8.77 16.53 -20.63
CA VAL A 51 -8.22 17.66 -19.89
C VAL A 51 -7.07 17.17 -19.02
N PRO A 52 -5.81 17.58 -19.29
CA PRO A 52 -4.69 17.20 -18.45
C PRO A 52 -4.75 17.93 -17.10
N LYS A 53 -4.47 17.19 -16.02
CA LYS A 53 -4.35 17.69 -14.66
C LYS A 53 -3.17 17.03 -13.97
N THR A 54 -2.49 17.75 -13.11
CA THR A 54 -1.50 17.16 -12.20
C THR A 54 -2.01 17.32 -10.78
N VAL A 55 -2.11 16.21 -10.05
CA VAL A 55 -2.60 16.18 -8.67
C VAL A 55 -1.56 15.53 -7.78
N GLN A 56 -1.53 15.94 -6.51
CA GLN A 56 -0.69 15.27 -5.52
C GLN A 56 -1.24 13.87 -5.23
N GLY A 57 -0.33 12.95 -4.94
CA GLY A 57 -0.65 11.61 -4.47
C GLY A 57 0.46 11.10 -3.56
N GLY A 58 0.26 9.92 -3.03
CA GLY A 58 1.24 9.26 -2.18
C GLY A 58 0.72 7.92 -1.73
N VAL A 59 1.63 7.12 -1.21
CA VAL A 59 1.31 5.84 -0.59
C VAL A 59 2.15 5.67 0.67
N VAL A 60 1.51 5.19 1.72
CA VAL A 60 2.16 4.70 2.94
C VAL A 60 2.16 3.18 2.89
N VAL A 61 3.32 2.58 3.16
CA VAL A 61 3.49 1.14 3.30
C VAL A 61 4.06 0.86 4.69
N ASP A 62 3.42 -0.02 5.44
CA ASP A 62 3.90 -0.55 6.71
C ASP A 62 4.24 -2.03 6.51
N ALA A 63 5.52 -2.37 6.61
CA ALA A 63 6.03 -3.70 6.28
C ALA A 63 7.26 -4.06 7.14
N PRO A 64 7.55 -5.35 7.36
CA PRO A 64 8.83 -5.77 7.92
C PRO A 64 10.00 -5.35 7.03
N ASP A 65 11.14 -4.95 7.62
CA ASP A 65 12.37 -4.68 6.86
C ASP A 65 13.01 -5.96 6.30
N LEU A 66 12.82 -7.08 7.00
CA LEU A 66 13.42 -8.37 6.71
C LEU A 66 12.39 -9.48 6.97
N VAL A 67 12.32 -10.44 6.06
CA VAL A 67 11.57 -11.70 6.19
C VAL A 67 12.44 -12.85 5.74
N GLU A 68 12.18 -14.04 6.26
CA GLU A 68 12.88 -15.25 5.84
C GLU A 68 12.26 -15.84 4.55
N ALA A 69 13.07 -16.50 3.72
CA ALA A 69 12.55 -17.22 2.56
C ALA A 69 11.51 -18.29 2.99
N GLY A 70 10.33 -18.28 2.36
CA GLY A 70 9.21 -19.15 2.73
C GLY A 70 8.37 -18.64 3.92
N GLU A 71 8.75 -17.55 4.58
CA GLU A 71 7.95 -16.92 5.63
C GLU A 71 6.66 -16.34 5.03
N THR A 72 5.53 -16.55 5.72
CA THR A 72 4.28 -15.85 5.39
C THR A 72 4.14 -14.62 6.27
N PHE A 73 4.10 -13.45 5.64
CA PHE A 73 4.03 -12.16 6.32
C PHE A 73 2.94 -11.29 5.68
N THR A 74 2.59 -10.20 6.35
CA THR A 74 1.63 -9.21 5.86
C THR A 74 2.29 -7.85 5.82
N TYR A 75 2.08 -7.13 4.71
CA TYR A 75 2.36 -5.70 4.64
C TYR A 75 1.05 -4.94 4.43
N ARG A 76 0.98 -3.73 4.96
CA ARG A 76 -0.16 -2.84 4.80
C ARG A 76 0.19 -1.73 3.81
N ILE A 77 -0.70 -1.46 2.87
CA ILE A 77 -0.55 -0.40 1.88
C ILE A 77 -1.77 0.53 1.91
N GLN A 78 -1.55 1.84 1.94
CA GLN A 78 -2.63 2.83 1.98
C GLN A 78 -2.29 4.04 1.11
N PRO A 79 -3.17 4.49 0.19
CA PRO A 79 -3.00 5.78 -0.48
C PRO A 79 -2.96 6.91 0.56
N THR A 80 -2.23 7.99 0.33
CA THR A 80 -2.34 9.18 1.21
C THR A 80 -3.70 9.86 1.04
N PRO A 81 -4.11 10.73 1.98
CA PRO A 81 -5.37 11.44 1.83
C PRO A 81 -5.42 12.28 0.56
N ALA A 82 -6.58 12.31 -0.07
CA ALA A 82 -6.82 13.07 -1.30
C ALA A 82 -7.87 14.15 -1.07
N SER A 83 -7.90 15.13 -1.98
CA SER A 83 -8.94 16.14 -2.00
C SER A 83 -9.34 16.52 -3.42
N TYR A 84 -10.52 17.10 -3.55
CA TYR A 84 -10.97 17.77 -4.77
C TYR A 84 -11.65 19.11 -4.44
N PRO A 85 -11.53 20.10 -5.34
CA PRO A 85 -11.96 21.47 -5.03
C PRO A 85 -13.48 21.63 -5.10
N ASP A 86 -14.01 22.72 -4.53
CA ASP A 86 -15.43 23.09 -4.68
C ASP A 86 -15.82 23.35 -6.14
N VAL A 87 -14.91 23.97 -6.89
CA VAL A 87 -15.07 24.31 -8.31
C VAL A 87 -13.77 23.96 -9.04
N ASP A 88 -13.88 23.29 -10.18
CA ASP A 88 -12.76 23.09 -11.10
C ASP A 88 -13.15 23.56 -12.51
N THR A 89 -12.34 24.43 -13.10
CA THR A 89 -12.49 24.87 -14.49
C THR A 89 -13.89 25.44 -14.79
N GLY A 90 -14.47 26.13 -13.80
CA GLY A 90 -15.81 26.74 -13.90
C GLY A 90 -16.98 25.80 -13.62
N ALA A 91 -16.76 24.50 -13.44
CA ALA A 91 -17.78 23.54 -13.05
C ALA A 91 -17.75 23.31 -11.52
N THR A 92 -18.92 23.33 -10.89
CA THR A 92 -19.06 23.00 -9.47
C THR A 92 -18.96 21.50 -9.31
N THR A 93 -18.01 21.01 -8.52
CA THR A 93 -17.87 19.57 -8.26
C THR A 93 -19.08 19.04 -7.49
N VAL A 94 -19.40 17.76 -7.65
CA VAL A 94 -20.54 17.10 -6.99
C VAL A 94 -20.05 15.91 -6.16
N ASN A 95 -19.23 15.05 -6.75
CA ASN A 95 -18.54 13.97 -6.06
C ASN A 95 -17.41 13.42 -6.97
N LEU A 96 -16.60 12.54 -6.40
CA LEU A 96 -15.85 11.56 -7.19
C LEU A 96 -16.49 10.20 -6.97
N SER A 97 -16.65 9.41 -8.03
CA SER A 97 -17.21 8.06 -7.96
C SER A 97 -16.34 7.05 -8.69
N ARG A 98 -16.63 5.76 -8.53
CA ARG A 98 -15.90 4.65 -9.17
C ARG A 98 -14.40 4.70 -8.92
N LEU A 99 -14.01 5.13 -7.71
CA LEU A 99 -12.62 5.23 -7.30
C LEU A 99 -11.98 3.84 -7.34
N LYS A 100 -10.82 3.76 -8.00
CA LYS A 100 -10.07 2.52 -8.24
C LYS A 100 -8.60 2.76 -7.99
N ILE A 101 -7.96 1.88 -7.20
CA ILE A 101 -6.50 1.82 -7.08
C ILE A 101 -6.05 0.38 -7.37
N ASP A 102 -5.14 0.21 -8.33
CA ASP A 102 -4.52 -1.08 -8.65
C ASP A 102 -3.08 -1.14 -8.11
N TYR A 103 -2.77 -2.21 -7.39
CA TYR A 103 -1.43 -2.57 -6.93
C TYR A 103 -0.93 -3.79 -7.67
N GLU A 104 0.37 -3.86 -7.93
CA GLU A 104 1.00 -5.10 -8.38
C GLU A 104 1.23 -6.04 -7.20
N ILE A 105 0.92 -7.33 -7.38
CA ILE A 105 1.40 -8.36 -6.45
C ILE A 105 2.92 -8.39 -6.60
N PRO A 106 3.70 -8.18 -5.53
CA PRO A 106 5.15 -8.09 -5.63
C PRO A 106 5.76 -9.35 -6.24
N ALA A 107 6.77 -9.17 -7.08
CA ALA A 107 7.62 -10.28 -7.51
C ALA A 107 8.32 -10.92 -6.29
N ASN A 108 8.84 -12.14 -6.48
CA ASN A 108 9.45 -12.93 -5.41
C ASN A 108 8.50 -13.21 -4.23
N THR A 109 7.19 -13.31 -4.52
CA THR A 109 6.19 -13.71 -3.52
C THR A 109 5.19 -14.70 -4.10
N THR A 110 4.55 -15.46 -3.21
CA THR A 110 3.31 -16.19 -3.50
C THR A 110 2.16 -15.51 -2.78
N PHE A 111 1.14 -15.07 -3.52
CA PHE A 111 -0.02 -14.41 -2.93
C PHE A 111 -0.85 -15.37 -2.07
N VAL A 112 -1.21 -14.93 -0.85
CA VAL A 112 -2.08 -15.69 0.06
C VAL A 112 -3.47 -15.04 0.11
N LYS A 113 -3.55 -13.76 0.50
CA LYS A 113 -4.80 -13.00 0.57
C LYS A 113 -4.56 -11.49 0.60
N ALA A 114 -5.63 -10.73 0.36
CA ALA A 114 -5.67 -9.29 0.60
C ALA A 114 -7.01 -8.93 1.23
N GLU A 115 -7.00 -8.00 2.19
CA GLU A 115 -8.18 -7.59 2.94
C GLU A 115 -8.19 -6.07 3.16
N VAL A 116 -9.37 -5.47 3.07
CA VAL A 116 -9.55 -4.04 3.41
C VAL A 116 -9.49 -3.88 4.93
N VAL A 117 -8.68 -2.94 5.40
CA VAL A 117 -8.51 -2.68 6.83
C VAL A 117 -9.66 -1.80 7.33
N ALA A 118 -10.46 -2.33 8.25
CA ALA A 118 -11.59 -1.60 8.82
C ALA A 118 -11.15 -0.28 9.48
N ASN A 119 -12.02 0.73 9.41
CA ASN A 119 -11.85 2.05 10.05
C ASN A 119 -10.62 2.85 9.58
N THR A 120 -10.06 2.56 8.41
CA THR A 120 -8.97 3.33 7.79
C THR A 120 -9.43 4.26 6.66
N ALA A 121 -10.69 4.12 6.23
CA ALA A 121 -11.33 4.99 5.26
C ALA A 121 -12.08 6.15 5.95
N THR A 122 -12.11 7.31 5.30
CA THR A 122 -12.78 8.52 5.80
C THR A 122 -13.49 9.24 4.67
N ASN A 123 -14.71 9.74 4.94
CA ASN A 123 -15.55 10.49 4.01
C ASN A 123 -15.83 9.74 2.69
N LEU A 124 -16.17 8.44 2.79
CA LEU A 124 -16.58 7.61 1.65
C LEU A 124 -18.06 7.19 1.78
N ALA A 125 -18.69 6.94 0.65
CA ALA A 125 -20.05 6.46 0.48
C ALA A 125 -20.12 5.50 -0.73
N GLY A 126 -21.34 5.10 -1.12
CA GLY A 126 -21.56 4.20 -2.24
C GLY A 126 -21.36 2.74 -1.86
N VAL A 127 -20.74 1.97 -2.77
CA VAL A 127 -20.40 0.57 -2.51
C VAL A 127 -19.21 0.51 -1.56
N ALA A 128 -19.30 -0.36 -0.54
CA ALA A 128 -18.22 -0.55 0.42
C ALA A 128 -16.92 -0.94 -0.31
N PRO A 129 -15.76 -0.36 0.07
CA PRO A 129 -14.50 -0.75 -0.52
C PRO A 129 -14.18 -2.23 -0.31
N ASP A 130 -13.72 -2.89 -1.37
CA ASP A 130 -13.23 -4.26 -1.37
C ASP A 130 -11.95 -4.37 -2.20
N VAL A 131 -11.20 -5.45 -1.98
CA VAL A 131 -10.00 -5.77 -2.75
C VAL A 131 -10.20 -7.07 -3.53
N GLN A 132 -10.00 -7.03 -4.85
CA GLN A 132 -10.13 -8.19 -5.72
C GLN A 132 -8.83 -8.45 -6.46
N ARG A 133 -8.50 -9.73 -6.65
CA ARG A 133 -7.43 -10.14 -7.55
C ARG A 133 -7.95 -10.11 -8.99
N VAL A 134 -7.30 -9.35 -9.86
CA VAL A 134 -7.71 -9.15 -11.25
C VAL A 134 -6.55 -9.37 -12.21
N ASN A 135 -6.87 -9.70 -13.46
CA ASN A 135 -5.90 -9.73 -14.54
C ASN A 135 -5.71 -8.34 -15.18
N VAL A 136 -4.89 -8.26 -16.23
CA VAL A 136 -4.56 -7.00 -16.92
C VAL A 136 -5.76 -6.31 -17.58
N THR A 137 -6.84 -7.03 -17.88
CA THR A 137 -8.07 -6.43 -18.41
C THR A 137 -8.99 -5.91 -17.30
N GLY A 138 -8.63 -6.12 -16.04
CA GLY A 138 -9.41 -5.74 -14.87
C GLY A 138 -10.55 -6.72 -14.55
N ALA A 139 -10.58 -7.89 -15.19
CA ALA A 139 -11.51 -8.96 -14.86
C ALA A 139 -11.02 -9.75 -13.64
N PRO A 140 -11.91 -10.16 -12.72
CA PRO A 140 -11.55 -11.03 -11.60
C PRO A 140 -10.84 -12.30 -12.08
N ASP A 141 -9.69 -12.58 -11.49
CA ASP A 141 -8.84 -13.70 -11.89
C ASP A 141 -8.00 -14.16 -10.69
N ALA A 142 -8.18 -15.41 -10.30
CA ALA A 142 -7.42 -16.02 -9.22
C ALA A 142 -5.92 -16.15 -9.53
N ALA A 143 -5.51 -16.10 -10.79
CA ALA A 143 -4.12 -16.06 -11.22
C ALA A 143 -3.63 -14.65 -11.58
N GLY A 144 -4.48 -13.63 -11.44
CA GLY A 144 -4.19 -12.25 -11.83
C GLY A 144 -2.96 -11.66 -11.12
N GLY A 145 -2.21 -10.79 -11.79
CA GLY A 145 -1.04 -10.14 -11.18
C GLY A 145 -1.36 -8.90 -10.34
N ILE A 146 -2.63 -8.50 -10.27
CA ILE A 146 -3.05 -7.18 -9.78
C ILE A 146 -4.05 -7.34 -8.63
N LEU A 147 -3.87 -6.52 -7.59
CA LEU A 147 -4.85 -6.32 -6.53
C LEU A 147 -5.55 -4.99 -6.76
N ARG A 148 -6.86 -5.02 -6.94
CA ARG A 148 -7.69 -3.83 -7.17
C ARG A 148 -8.48 -3.49 -5.93
N LEU A 149 -8.22 -2.31 -5.36
CA LEU A 149 -9.10 -1.65 -4.41
C LEU A 149 -10.16 -0.86 -5.17
N SER A 150 -11.43 -1.24 -5.00
CA SER A 150 -12.59 -0.59 -5.64
C SER A 150 -13.86 -0.88 -4.83
N GLY A 151 -15.05 -0.62 -5.39
CA GLY A 151 -16.32 -1.06 -4.81
C GLY A 151 -17.02 -1.99 -5.78
N ASN A 152 -17.04 -3.29 -5.50
CA ASN A 152 -17.60 -4.35 -6.33
C ASN A 152 -17.07 -4.38 -7.79
N ASN A 153 -15.82 -3.94 -8.00
CA ASN A 153 -15.21 -3.74 -9.33
C ASN A 153 -16.03 -2.82 -10.27
N GLU A 154 -16.86 -1.93 -9.69
CA GLU A 154 -17.52 -0.85 -10.41
C GLU A 154 -16.54 0.31 -10.57
N VAL A 155 -15.84 0.31 -11.71
CA VAL A 155 -14.73 1.23 -12.03
C VAL A 155 -15.13 2.17 -13.17
N SER A 156 -14.40 3.27 -13.36
CA SER A 156 -14.64 4.16 -14.51
C SER A 156 -14.13 3.55 -15.83
N VAL A 157 -13.06 2.76 -15.76
CA VAL A 157 -12.38 2.13 -16.90
C VAL A 157 -11.70 0.81 -16.51
N ASN A 158 -11.35 -0.02 -17.50
CA ASN A 158 -10.58 -1.28 -17.37
C ASN A 158 -11.21 -2.29 -16.39
N GLY A 159 -12.30 -2.93 -16.81
CA GLY A 159 -12.91 -4.04 -16.09
C GLY A 159 -14.32 -4.33 -16.58
N PRO A 160 -14.92 -5.47 -16.19
CA PRO A 160 -16.28 -5.85 -16.59
C PRO A 160 -17.35 -4.92 -16.02
N GLY A 161 -17.09 -4.26 -14.88
CA GLY A 161 -17.96 -3.25 -14.27
C GLY A 161 -17.68 -1.82 -14.73
N ALA A 162 -16.88 -1.62 -15.80
CA ALA A 162 -16.47 -0.29 -16.25
C ALA A 162 -17.65 0.51 -16.82
N ALA A 163 -17.84 1.74 -16.34
CA ALA A 163 -18.74 2.71 -16.93
C ALA A 163 -18.16 4.13 -16.80
N ALA A 164 -18.06 4.84 -17.92
CA ALA A 164 -17.40 6.14 -18.00
C ALA A 164 -18.34 7.34 -17.74
N ASP A 165 -19.63 7.07 -17.59
CA ASP A 165 -20.72 8.06 -17.60
C ASP A 165 -21.87 7.70 -16.63
N VAL A 166 -21.63 6.81 -15.68
CA VAL A 166 -22.61 6.41 -14.67
C VAL A 166 -21.93 6.39 -13.31
N GLU A 167 -22.54 6.98 -12.28
CA GLU A 167 -22.04 6.87 -10.90
C GLU A 167 -22.04 5.39 -10.42
N GLY A 168 -21.16 5.04 -9.49
CA GLY A 168 -21.07 3.70 -8.93
C GLY A 168 -19.83 3.49 -8.09
N GLY A 169 -19.63 2.27 -7.60
CA GLY A 169 -18.46 1.88 -6.82
C GLY A 169 -18.25 2.72 -5.56
N ILE A 170 -16.99 2.95 -5.19
CA ILE A 170 -16.63 3.83 -4.08
C ILE A 170 -16.89 5.27 -4.50
N VAL A 171 -17.62 6.01 -3.67
CA VAL A 171 -17.93 7.42 -3.86
C VAL A 171 -17.29 8.26 -2.75
N ALA A 172 -16.62 9.36 -3.12
CA ALA A 172 -16.23 10.43 -2.20
C ALA A 172 -17.23 11.59 -2.36
N PRO A 173 -18.29 11.66 -1.53
CA PRO A 173 -19.33 12.68 -1.63
C PRO A 173 -18.78 14.06 -1.29
N LYS A 174 -19.39 15.12 -1.82
CA LYS A 174 -18.96 16.48 -1.53
C LYS A 174 -19.43 16.92 -0.16
N THR A 175 -18.47 17.10 0.75
CA THR A 175 -18.72 17.51 2.13
C THR A 175 -18.22 18.91 2.43
N LYS A 176 -17.26 19.43 1.66
CA LYS A 176 -16.52 20.67 1.96
C LYS A 176 -15.85 20.65 3.35
N THR A 177 -15.41 19.47 3.80
CA THR A 177 -14.77 19.27 5.10
C THR A 177 -13.37 18.68 4.96
N ASN A 178 -12.55 18.92 5.97
CA ASN A 178 -11.30 18.20 6.21
C ASN A 178 -11.59 16.75 6.66
N LEU A 179 -10.53 15.95 6.82
CA LEU A 179 -10.64 14.56 7.29
C LEU A 179 -11.16 14.42 8.72
N ASP A 180 -10.95 15.45 9.56
CA ASP A 180 -11.46 15.49 10.94
C ASP A 180 -12.93 15.95 11.02
N GLY A 181 -13.57 16.21 9.87
CA GLY A 181 -14.95 16.69 9.78
C GLY A 181 -15.11 18.20 9.96
N SER A 182 -14.04 18.95 10.22
CA SER A 182 -14.12 20.42 10.31
C SER A 182 -14.37 21.04 8.91
N PRO A 183 -15.08 22.18 8.83
CA PRO A 183 -15.26 22.89 7.55
C PRO A 183 -13.91 23.27 6.92
N ASN A 184 -13.78 23.05 5.62
CA ASN A 184 -12.62 23.49 4.87
C ASN A 184 -12.79 24.93 4.38
N ALA A 185 -11.82 25.80 4.62
CA ALA A 185 -11.91 27.23 4.30
C ALA A 185 -11.96 27.53 2.79
N ALA A 186 -11.37 26.67 1.95
CA ALA A 186 -11.43 26.77 0.49
C ALA A 186 -12.69 26.09 -0.09
N GLY A 187 -13.47 25.39 0.74
CA GLY A 187 -14.60 24.58 0.30
C GLY A 187 -14.21 23.22 -0.31
N ASP A 188 -12.93 22.85 -0.22
CA ASP A 188 -12.43 21.58 -0.72
C ASP A 188 -12.98 20.41 0.10
N THR A 189 -13.11 19.26 -0.55
CA THR A 189 -13.53 18.02 0.09
C THR A 189 -12.33 17.09 0.22
N PHE A 190 -12.01 16.67 1.45
CA PHE A 190 -10.96 15.70 1.73
C PHE A 190 -11.55 14.32 2.01
N PHE A 191 -10.91 13.28 1.48
CA PHE A 191 -11.29 11.89 1.68
C PHE A 191 -10.06 10.98 1.78
N GLN A 192 -10.27 9.79 2.33
CA GLN A 192 -9.22 8.80 2.51
C GLN A 192 -9.74 7.43 2.08
N LEU A 193 -9.07 6.82 1.09
CA LEU A 193 -9.29 5.41 0.74
C LEU A 193 -8.72 4.50 1.83
N PRO A 194 -9.32 3.33 2.08
CA PRO A 194 -8.86 2.46 3.15
C PRO A 194 -7.48 1.87 2.83
N ALA A 195 -6.80 1.44 3.89
CA ALA A 195 -5.63 0.59 3.78
C ALA A 195 -6.04 -0.82 3.34
N VAL A 196 -5.09 -1.53 2.74
CA VAL A 196 -5.20 -2.93 2.37
C VAL A 196 -4.07 -3.70 3.05
N ASP A 197 -4.42 -4.74 3.80
CA ASP A 197 -3.47 -5.73 4.28
C ASP A 197 -3.27 -6.78 3.19
N VAL A 198 -2.03 -7.00 2.77
CA VAL A 198 -1.67 -7.99 1.76
C VAL A 198 -0.76 -9.02 2.41
N THR A 199 -1.26 -10.26 2.48
CA THR A 199 -0.52 -11.41 3.00
C THR A 199 0.08 -12.19 1.85
N VAL A 200 1.39 -12.42 1.94
CA VAL A 200 2.17 -13.17 0.94
C VAL A 200 3.16 -14.10 1.61
N THR A 201 3.59 -15.14 0.90
CA THR A 201 4.73 -15.98 1.27
C THR A 201 5.97 -15.51 0.51
N ALA A 202 7.05 -15.22 1.23
CA ALA A 202 8.31 -14.78 0.66
C ALA A 202 8.94 -15.86 -0.22
N GLY A 203 9.55 -15.44 -1.33
CA GLY A 203 10.23 -16.30 -2.28
C GLY A 203 11.69 -16.56 -1.92
N ALA A 204 12.58 -16.47 -2.91
CA ALA A 204 13.99 -16.80 -2.78
C ALA A 204 14.80 -15.70 -2.08
N VAL A 205 15.83 -16.13 -1.35
CA VAL A 205 16.85 -15.26 -0.75
C VAL A 205 17.56 -14.42 -1.82
N GLY A 206 17.93 -13.18 -1.47
CA GLY A 206 18.73 -12.31 -2.33
C GLY A 206 17.94 -11.59 -3.43
N THR A 207 16.62 -11.74 -3.46
CA THR A 207 15.72 -10.90 -4.27
C THR A 207 14.75 -10.18 -3.35
N ASP A 208 14.80 -8.85 -3.34
CA ASP A 208 13.92 -8.05 -2.48
C ASP A 208 12.46 -8.11 -2.96
N ILE A 209 11.55 -8.05 -2.00
CA ILE A 209 10.12 -7.88 -2.24
C ILE A 209 9.82 -6.38 -2.25
N THR A 210 9.21 -5.89 -3.33
CA THR A 210 8.94 -4.45 -3.51
C THR A 210 7.47 -4.21 -3.83
N PRO A 211 6.64 -3.78 -2.86
CA PRO A 211 5.28 -3.31 -3.12
C PRO A 211 5.27 -2.13 -4.10
N LYS A 212 4.36 -2.17 -5.08
CA LYS A 212 4.29 -1.20 -6.18
C LYS A 212 2.85 -0.91 -6.60
N LEU A 213 2.65 0.29 -7.15
CA LEU A 213 1.47 0.60 -7.95
C LEU A 213 1.51 -0.17 -9.27
N ARG A 214 0.35 -0.39 -9.88
CA ARG A 214 0.27 -0.98 -11.21
C ARG A 214 0.78 -0.03 -12.30
N VAL A 215 2.00 -0.26 -12.78
CA VAL A 215 2.63 0.54 -13.83
C VAL A 215 3.31 -0.30 -14.92
N SER A 216 3.27 -1.62 -14.79
CA SER A 216 3.82 -2.54 -15.81
C SER A 216 3.03 -2.50 -17.13
N GLY A 217 3.76 -2.49 -18.25
CA GLY A 217 3.18 -2.44 -19.60
C GLY A 217 2.37 -1.16 -19.86
N ASP A 218 1.21 -1.31 -20.48
CA ASP A 218 0.32 -0.19 -20.85
C ASP A 218 -0.15 0.62 -19.63
N ALA A 219 -0.17 0.03 -18.43
CA ALA A 219 -0.59 0.71 -17.20
C ALA A 219 0.34 1.87 -16.82
N GLY A 220 1.59 1.86 -17.29
CA GLY A 220 2.55 2.93 -17.08
C GLY A 220 2.44 4.09 -18.08
N ALA A 221 1.65 3.94 -19.15
CA ALA A 221 1.45 5.01 -20.13
C ALA A 221 0.55 6.13 -19.60
N TYR A 222 0.75 7.37 -20.05
CA TYR A 222 -0.18 8.46 -19.74
C TYR A 222 -1.53 8.21 -20.40
N ASP A 223 -2.60 8.50 -19.65
CA ASP A 223 -3.99 8.38 -20.11
C ASP A 223 -4.33 6.98 -20.67
N ASN A 224 -4.07 5.96 -19.87
CA ASN A 224 -4.39 4.59 -20.24
C ASN A 224 -5.49 4.03 -19.32
N PRO A 225 -6.50 3.32 -19.85
CA PRO A 225 -7.49 2.63 -19.02
C PRO A 225 -6.88 1.72 -17.96
N ALA A 226 -5.73 1.12 -18.23
CA ALA A 226 -4.99 0.23 -17.33
C ALA A 226 -4.25 0.97 -16.19
N ASN A 227 -4.24 2.31 -16.17
CA ASN A 227 -3.58 3.09 -15.14
C ASN A 227 -4.03 2.69 -13.74
N TYR A 228 -3.10 2.76 -12.78
CA TYR A 228 -3.33 2.31 -11.41
C TYR A 228 -4.49 3.04 -10.75
N TYR A 229 -4.59 4.37 -10.95
CA TYR A 229 -5.62 5.20 -10.36
C TYR A 229 -6.59 5.67 -11.44
N SER A 230 -7.87 5.41 -11.21
CA SER A 230 -8.93 5.99 -12.03
C SER A 230 -10.17 6.29 -11.20
N PHE A 231 -10.97 7.24 -11.67
CA PHE A 231 -12.24 7.61 -11.05
C PHE A 231 -13.15 8.28 -12.09
N LEU A 232 -14.39 8.53 -11.72
CA LEU A 232 -15.35 9.31 -12.47
C LEU A 232 -15.61 10.62 -11.70
N ALA A 233 -15.17 11.74 -12.28
CA ALA A 233 -15.41 13.06 -11.71
C ALA A 233 -16.79 13.56 -12.11
N ASN A 234 -17.61 13.89 -11.11
CA ASN A 234 -18.95 14.41 -11.31
C ASN A 234 -18.98 15.90 -10.96
N ALA A 235 -19.39 16.72 -11.91
CA ALA A 235 -19.49 18.18 -11.75
C ALA A 235 -20.73 18.73 -12.47
N ALA A 236 -21.03 20.00 -12.24
CA ALA A 236 -22.11 20.72 -12.89
C ALA A 236 -21.62 22.07 -13.43
N LEU A 237 -21.85 22.31 -14.73
CA LEU A 237 -21.67 23.62 -15.35
C LEU A 237 -23.05 24.29 -15.48
N GLY A 238 -23.41 25.09 -14.48
CA GLY A 238 -24.79 25.57 -14.34
C GLY A 238 -25.75 24.40 -14.09
N THR A 239 -26.72 24.19 -14.97
CA THR A 239 -27.67 23.07 -14.89
C THR A 239 -27.21 21.83 -15.67
N THR A 240 -26.07 21.89 -16.36
CA THR A 240 -25.57 20.79 -17.21
C THR A 240 -24.65 19.88 -16.40
N PRO A 241 -24.99 18.60 -16.19
CA PRO A 241 -24.08 17.66 -15.55
C PRO A 241 -22.88 17.37 -16.46
N VAL A 242 -21.73 17.22 -15.84
CA VAL A 242 -20.45 16.87 -16.48
C VAL A 242 -19.92 15.64 -15.76
N LEU A 243 -19.76 14.55 -16.51
CA LEU A 243 -19.18 13.30 -16.05
C LEU A 243 -17.86 13.12 -16.80
N ALA A 244 -16.77 12.96 -16.05
CA ALA A 244 -15.44 12.86 -16.63
C ALA A 244 -14.67 11.65 -16.09
N ALA A 245 -14.61 10.58 -16.89
CA ALA A 245 -13.76 9.45 -16.58
C ALA A 245 -12.29 9.91 -16.60
N THR A 246 -11.58 9.66 -15.50
CA THR A 246 -10.24 10.19 -15.28
C THR A 246 -9.26 9.04 -15.06
N ASN A 247 -8.17 9.05 -15.83
CA ASN A 247 -7.06 8.09 -15.75
C ASN A 247 -5.82 8.79 -15.24
N CYS A 248 -5.16 8.25 -14.23
CA CYS A 248 -4.03 8.87 -13.54
C CYS A 248 -2.84 7.93 -13.41
N VAL A 249 -1.65 8.42 -13.73
CA VAL A 249 -0.38 7.67 -13.68
C VAL A 249 0.67 8.47 -12.88
N PRO A 250 1.59 7.83 -12.14
CA PRO A 250 2.56 8.55 -11.32
C PRO A 250 3.65 9.20 -12.20
N ARG A 251 3.36 10.41 -12.68
CA ARG A 251 4.20 11.25 -13.56
C ARG A 251 4.03 12.70 -13.14
N ASP A 252 5.07 13.50 -13.31
CA ASP A 252 5.02 14.94 -12.96
C ASP A 252 4.24 15.77 -13.99
N SER A 253 4.11 15.25 -15.21
CA SER A 253 3.32 15.83 -16.31
C SER A 253 2.95 14.74 -17.34
N ALA A 254 2.10 15.09 -18.30
CA ALA A 254 1.63 14.15 -19.33
C ALA A 254 2.76 13.55 -20.19
N THR A 255 3.91 14.23 -20.28
CA THR A 255 5.05 13.82 -21.11
C THR A 255 6.27 13.41 -20.29
N ALA A 256 6.26 13.60 -18.97
CA ALA A 256 7.38 13.21 -18.10
C ALA A 256 7.38 11.70 -17.88
N ASP A 257 8.55 11.10 -17.61
CA ASP A 257 8.67 9.70 -17.22
C ASP A 257 7.94 9.38 -15.90
N LEU A 258 7.81 8.08 -15.59
CA LEU A 258 7.31 7.64 -14.29
C LEU A 258 8.17 8.24 -13.17
N ASN A 259 7.53 8.85 -12.18
CA ASN A 259 8.20 9.41 -11.00
C ASN A 259 8.29 8.37 -9.87
N ALA A 260 8.58 8.81 -8.65
CA ALA A 260 8.75 7.93 -7.48
C ALA A 260 7.58 6.97 -7.25
N GLY A 261 6.34 7.36 -7.56
CA GLY A 261 5.17 6.48 -7.42
C GLY A 261 5.17 5.29 -8.39
N GLY A 262 5.89 5.36 -9.51
CA GLY A 262 6.10 4.24 -10.42
C GLY A 262 7.26 3.31 -10.02
N GLY A 263 7.95 3.63 -8.92
CA GLY A 263 9.02 2.82 -8.36
C GLY A 263 8.54 1.88 -7.23
N ALA A 264 9.51 1.31 -6.51
CA ALA A 264 9.23 0.58 -5.27
C ALA A 264 8.74 1.55 -4.18
N LEU A 265 7.65 1.20 -3.50
CA LEU A 265 7.06 2.00 -2.42
C LEU A 265 7.65 1.65 -1.05
N ALA A 266 8.18 0.42 -0.93
CA ALA A 266 8.97 -0.09 0.17
C ALA A 266 9.89 -1.19 -0.36
N THR A 267 10.90 -1.54 0.43
CA THR A 267 11.81 -2.66 0.15
C THR A 267 11.83 -3.57 1.35
N ILE A 268 11.54 -4.85 1.12
CA ILE A 268 11.54 -5.90 2.14
C ILE A 268 12.60 -6.90 1.72
N VAL A 269 13.64 -7.05 2.55
CA VAL A 269 14.76 -7.96 2.26
C VAL A 269 14.31 -9.40 2.55
N VAL A 270 14.70 -10.33 1.67
CA VAL A 270 14.49 -11.76 1.90
C VAL A 270 15.82 -12.41 2.36
N GLY A 271 15.86 -12.75 3.64
CA GLY A 271 16.99 -13.40 4.30
C GLY A 271 16.91 -14.93 4.27
N GLU A 272 18.02 -15.57 4.65
CA GLU A 272 18.06 -17.02 4.82
C GLU A 272 17.05 -17.47 5.89
N PRO A 273 16.37 -18.62 5.69
CA PRO A 273 15.60 -19.24 6.78
C PRO A 273 16.52 -19.48 7.97
N GLY A 274 16.09 -19.09 9.17
CA GLY A 274 16.82 -19.40 10.38
C GLY A 274 17.02 -20.93 10.50
N PRO A 275 18.06 -21.40 11.20
CA PRO A 275 18.23 -22.84 11.42
C PRO A 275 17.02 -23.38 12.19
N GLY A 276 16.10 -24.02 11.47
CA GLY A 276 14.88 -24.57 12.01
C GLY A 276 15.19 -25.54 13.15
N GLY A 277 14.66 -25.25 14.34
CA GLY A 277 14.66 -26.19 15.44
C GLY A 277 13.72 -27.38 15.15
N GLY A 278 14.29 -28.58 15.14
CA GLY A 278 13.61 -29.88 15.12
C GLY A 278 14.30 -30.84 14.14
N ASP A 279 14.82 -32.01 14.49
CA ASP A 279 14.88 -32.75 15.76
C ASP A 279 16.15 -33.59 15.74
N GLY A 280 16.67 -33.89 16.94
CA GLY A 280 17.92 -34.60 17.12
C GLY A 280 17.93 -36.00 16.50
N ASP A 281 19.02 -36.29 15.81
CA ASP A 281 19.55 -37.65 15.78
C ASP A 281 20.93 -37.65 16.45
N GLY A 282 21.07 -38.52 17.44
CA GLY A 282 22.20 -38.60 18.34
C GLY A 282 23.46 -39.08 17.62
N GLY A 283 24.22 -38.16 17.05
CA GLY A 283 25.59 -38.40 16.61
C GLY A 283 26.56 -38.23 17.76
N SER A 284 26.85 -39.32 18.49
CA SER A 284 27.97 -39.42 19.44
C SER A 284 29.30 -39.11 18.74
N GLY A 285 29.73 -37.84 18.77
CA GLY A 285 31.04 -37.38 18.34
C GLY A 285 31.93 -37.08 19.55
N SER A 286 32.79 -38.03 19.87
CA SER A 286 33.82 -37.98 20.91
C SER A 286 34.55 -36.63 20.97
N ALA A 287 34.70 -36.10 22.19
CA ALA A 287 35.57 -34.98 22.50
C ALA A 287 37.01 -35.26 22.00
N GLY A 288 37.46 -34.50 21.01
CA GLY A 288 38.87 -34.39 20.63
C GLY A 288 39.55 -33.34 21.48
N SER A 289 40.37 -33.79 22.43
CA SER A 289 41.20 -32.98 23.32
C SER A 289 42.22 -32.12 22.55
N LEU A 290 42.45 -30.90 23.07
CA LEU A 290 43.36 -29.84 22.62
C LEU A 290 44.87 -30.18 22.74
N THR A 291 45.29 -31.40 22.41
CA THR A 291 46.66 -31.88 22.64
C THR A 291 47.45 -32.35 21.42
N ASP A 292 46.87 -32.44 20.22
CA ASP A 292 47.57 -32.98 19.05
C ASP A 292 47.92 -31.92 17.98
N LEU A 293 48.56 -30.83 18.40
CA LEU A 293 49.19 -29.85 17.50
C LEU A 293 50.71 -29.99 17.53
N PHE A 294 51.21 -30.94 16.72
CA PHE A 294 52.54 -31.00 16.11
C PHE A 294 53.77 -30.82 17.00
N GLY A 295 54.25 -31.95 17.53
CA GLY A 295 55.64 -32.15 17.93
C GLY A 295 56.32 -33.22 17.05
N SER A 296 57.49 -32.85 16.53
CA SER A 296 58.63 -33.71 16.11
C SER A 296 58.66 -34.34 14.72
N LEU A 297 59.68 -33.93 13.95
CA LEU A 297 60.70 -34.69 13.18
C LEU A 297 61.04 -33.86 11.92
N SER A 298 62.22 -33.22 11.74
CA SER A 298 63.60 -33.75 11.66
C SER A 298 63.73 -35.01 10.81
#